data_AF-R7HI93-F1
#
_entry.id   AF-R7HI93-F1
#
_cell.length_a   1.000
_cell.length_b   1.000
_cell.length_c   1.000
_cell.angle_alpha   90.00
_cell.angle_beta   90.00
_cell.angle_gamma   90.00
#
_symmetry.space_group_name_H-M   'P 1'
#
loop_
_entity.id
_entity.type
_entity.pdbx_description
1 polymer ?
#
loop_
_entity_poly.entity_id
_entity_poly.type
_entity_poly.pdbx_seq_one_letter_code
_entity_poly.pdbx_strand_id
1 'polypeptide(L)'
;MLHICLLIPGVFSLVIHRKYYKLNNLLDNFLVYLMYNYINALIMNIFLNFFSVNKYNIFSINLFSFNFSMKYMLLSLVISLFLPKFYNKITKNIKVSLTLERRQK
;
A
#
# COMPACT_ATOMS: atom_id res chain seq x y z
N MET A 1 -7.40 11.48 -12.52
CA MET A 1 -6.85 10.19 -13.03
C MET A 1 -5.95 9.49 -12.01
N LEU A 2 -4.96 10.15 -11.38
CA LEU A 2 -4.03 9.49 -10.44
C LEU A 2 -4.69 8.70 -9.31
N HIS A 3 -5.71 9.28 -8.67
CA HIS A 3 -6.40 8.62 -7.58
C HIS A 3 -7.11 7.34 -8.03
N ILE A 4 -7.64 7.32 -9.27
CA ILE A 4 -8.26 6.13 -9.86
C ILE A 4 -7.20 5.04 -10.09
N CYS A 5 -6.01 5.42 -10.55
CA CYS A 5 -4.88 4.49 -10.73
C CYS A 5 -4.39 3.86 -9.42
N LEU A 6 -4.71 4.45 -8.26
CA LEU A 6 -4.31 3.94 -6.94
C LEU A 6 -5.34 2.97 -6.34
N LEU A 7 -6.60 3.02 -6.78
CA LEU A 7 -7.68 2.17 -6.25
C LEU A 7 -7.48 0.69 -6.60
N ILE A 8 -7.11 0.39 -7.85
CA ILE A 8 -6.89 -0.97 -8.35
C ILE A 8 -5.79 -1.69 -7.54
N PRO A 9 -4.60 -1.09 -7.32
CA PRO A 9 -3.59 -1.64 -6.43
C PRO A 9 -4.10 -1.97 -5.02
N GLY A 10 -4.96 -1.14 -4.42
CA GLY A 10 -5.54 -1.41 -3.11
C GLY A 10 -6.35 -2.71 -3.06
N VAL A 11 -7.03 -3.05 -4.16
CA VAL A 11 -7.80 -4.30 -4.26
C VAL A 11 -6.87 -5.51 -4.21
N PHE A 12 -5.73 -5.46 -4.91
CA PHE A 12 -4.75 -6.54 -4.87
C PHE A 12 -4.15 -6.74 -3.47
N SER A 13 -3.82 -5.65 -2.77
CA SER A 13 -3.36 -5.71 -1.37
C SER A 13 -4.39 -6.39 -0.47
N LEU A 14 -5.67 -6.02 -0.62
CA LEU A 14 -6.77 -6.61 0.14
C LEU A 14 -6.90 -8.11 -0.15
N VAL A 15 -6.90 -8.52 -1.42
CA VAL A 15 -7.02 -9.94 -1.80
C VAL A 15 -5.93 -10.79 -1.14
N ILE A 16 -4.68 -10.30 -1.17
CA ILE A 16 -3.56 -10.99 -0.52
C ILE A 16 -3.72 -11.00 1.00
N HIS A 17 -4.15 -9.88 1.61
CA HIS A 17 -4.40 -9.81 3.05
C HIS A 17 -5.50 -10.80 3.49
N ARG A 18 -6.61 -10.89 2.74
CA ARG A 18 -7.68 -11.86 3.00
C ARG A 18 -7.17 -13.29 2.97
N LYS A 19 -6.24 -13.61 2.06
CA LYS A 19 -5.59 -14.93 2.00
C LYS A 19 -4.79 -15.25 3.28
N TYR A 20 -4.14 -14.26 3.89
CA TYR A 20 -3.35 -14.47 5.11
C TYR A 20 -4.18 -14.48 6.41
N TYR A 21 -5.23 -13.67 6.50
CA TYR A 21 -5.94 -13.41 7.76
C TYR A 21 -7.41 -13.86 7.78
N LYS A 22 -7.92 -14.47 6.70
CA LYS A 22 -9.30 -15.02 6.61
C LYS A 22 -10.38 -14.03 7.07
N LEU A 23 -10.31 -12.78 6.59
CA LEU A 23 -11.31 -11.75 6.88
C LEU A 23 -12.65 -12.05 6.18
N ASN A 24 -13.67 -12.33 6.98
CA ASN A 24 -15.02 -12.67 6.50
C ASN A 24 -15.99 -11.48 6.54
N ASN A 25 -15.76 -10.49 7.42
CA ASN A 25 -16.64 -9.33 7.55
C ASN A 25 -16.40 -8.28 6.46
N LEU A 26 -17.49 -7.73 5.93
CA LEU A 26 -17.44 -6.71 4.87
C LEU A 26 -16.85 -5.39 5.37
N LEU A 27 -17.22 -4.97 6.58
CA LEU A 27 -16.72 -3.74 7.21
C LEU A 27 -15.21 -3.79 7.46
N ASP A 28 -14.71 -4.92 7.97
CA ASP A 28 -13.27 -5.13 8.18
C ASP A 28 -12.50 -5.14 6.85
N ASN A 29 -13.06 -5.76 5.81
CA ASN A 29 -12.46 -5.73 4.47
C ASN A 29 -12.38 -4.31 3.90
N PHE A 30 -13.42 -3.50 4.12
CA PHE A 30 -13.45 -2.11 3.67
C PHE A 30 -12.41 -1.25 4.39
N LEU A 31 -12.28 -1.40 5.71
CA LEU A 31 -11.27 -0.69 6.51
C LEU A 31 -9.85 -1.06 6.09
N VAL A 32 -9.58 -2.36 5.90
CA VAL A 32 -8.26 -2.85 5.47
C VAL A 32 -7.93 -2.35 4.06
N TYR A 33 -8.92 -2.31 3.16
CA TYR A 33 -8.77 -1.74 1.83
C TYR A 33 -8.42 -0.25 1.87
N LEU A 34 -9.15 0.54 2.66
CA LEU A 34 -8.87 1.97 2.84
C LEU A 34 -7.46 2.19 3.40
N MET A 35 -7.04 1.37 4.37
CA MET A 35 -5.70 1.44 4.94
C MET A 35 -4.63 1.21 3.87
N TYR A 36 -4.76 0.15 3.05
CA TYR A 36 -3.79 -0.12 1.98
C TYR A 36 -3.79 0.94 0.90
N ASN A 37 -4.95 1.47 0.51
CA ASN A 37 -5.04 2.57 -0.43
C ASN A 37 -4.34 3.83 0.08
N TYR A 38 -4.56 4.17 1.35
CA TYR A 38 -3.90 5.31 1.96
C TYR A 38 -2.38 5.14 1.98
N ILE A 39 -1.89 3.98 2.42
CA ILE A 39 -0.45 3.70 2.46
C ILE A 39 0.16 3.74 1.05
N ASN A 40 -0.50 3.14 0.07
CA ASN A 40 -0.05 3.20 -1.33
C ASN A 40 0.03 4.64 -1.84
N ALA A 41 -1.02 5.44 -1.61
CA ALA A 41 -1.03 6.84 -2.02
C ALA A 41 0.10 7.64 -1.36
N LEU A 42 0.37 7.39 -0.07
CA LEU A 42 1.43 8.05 0.68
C LEU A 42 2.82 7.68 0.14
N ILE A 43 3.09 6.38 -0.06
CA ILE A 43 4.36 5.91 -0.64
C ILE A 43 4.57 6.53 -2.03
N MET A 44 3.55 6.50 -2.87
CA MET A 44 3.66 6.99 -4.23
C MET A 44 3.83 8.52 -4.29
N ASN A 45 3.21 9.27 -3.37
CA ASN A 45 3.45 10.71 -3.21
C ASN A 45 4.89 11.01 -2.75
N ILE A 46 5.44 10.20 -1.85
CA ILE A 46 6.85 10.31 -1.45
C ILE A 46 7.77 10.09 -2.66
N PHE A 47 7.52 9.03 -3.44
CA PHE A 47 8.26 8.77 -4.67
C PHE A 47 8.20 9.96 -5.63
N LEU A 48 7.01 10.50 -5.88
CA LEU A 48 6.82 11.68 -6.72
C LEU A 48 7.67 12.87 -6.26
N ASN A 49 7.70 13.15 -4.96
CA ASN A 49 8.43 14.28 -4.40
C ASN A 49 9.96 14.11 -4.52
N PHE A 50 10.48 12.87 -4.49
CA PHE A 50 11.90 12.60 -4.72
C PHE A 50 12.32 12.77 -6.18
N PHE A 51 11.44 12.40 -7.12
CA PHE A 51 11.76 12.43 -8.56
C PHE A 51 11.36 13.74 -9.25
N SER A 52 10.62 14.64 -8.59
CA SER A 52 10.30 15.95 -9.15
C SER A 52 11.49 16.91 -8.99
N VAL A 53 12.13 17.27 -10.11
CA VAL A 53 13.23 18.25 -10.16
C VAL A 53 12.78 19.64 -9.68
N ASN A 54 11.50 19.98 -9.87
CA ASN A 54 10.88 21.23 -9.39
C ASN A 54 9.67 20.95 -8.51
N LYS A 55 9.79 21.22 -7.20
CA LYS A 55 8.73 21.00 -6.19
C LYS A 55 7.41 21.73 -6.51
N TYR A 56 7.46 22.82 -7.28
CA TYR A 56 6.28 23.60 -7.68
C TYR A 56 5.51 23.01 -8.88
N ASN A 57 6.11 22.09 -9.64
CA ASN A 57 5.47 21.49 -10.82
C ASN A 57 4.82 20.12 -10.56
N ILE A 58 4.86 19.60 -9.33
CA ILE A 58 4.35 18.27 -8.96
C ILE A 58 2.88 18.08 -9.38
N PHE A 59 2.09 19.14 -9.41
CA PHE A 59 0.68 19.13 -9.81
C PHE A 59 0.40 19.80 -11.16
N SER A 60 1.44 20.16 -11.92
CA SER A 60 1.25 20.71 -13.26
C SER A 60 0.64 19.66 -14.19
N ILE A 61 -0.41 20.06 -14.92
CA ILE A 61 -1.19 19.19 -15.82
C ILE A 61 -0.30 18.46 -16.84
N ASN A 62 0.83 19.07 -17.22
CA ASN A 62 1.76 18.53 -18.21
C ASN A 62 2.56 17.31 -17.73
N LEU A 63 2.71 17.09 -16.41
CA LEU A 63 3.34 15.88 -15.86
C LEU A 63 2.41 14.66 -15.90
N PHE A 64 1.10 14.87 -15.94
CA PHE A 64 0.09 13.82 -15.93
C PHE A 64 -0.26 13.28 -17.31
N SER A 65 0.78 12.91 -18.07
CA SER A 65 0.58 12.17 -19.32
C SER A 65 0.02 10.75 -19.06
N PHE A 66 -0.57 10.15 -20.08
CA PHE A 66 -1.02 8.75 -20.04
C PHE A 66 0.12 7.79 -19.67
N ASN A 67 1.32 8.02 -20.24
CA ASN A 67 2.51 7.20 -19.98
C ASN A 67 2.96 7.31 -18.51
N PHE A 68 2.92 8.52 -17.93
CA PHE A 68 3.19 8.72 -16.51
C PHE A 68 2.18 7.92 -15.65
N SER A 69 0.88 8.06 -15.95
CA SER A 69 -0.19 7.37 -15.21
C SER A 69 -0.05 5.84 -15.25
N MET A 70 0.32 5.27 -16.42
CA MET A 70 0.55 3.83 -16.56
C MET A 70 1.76 3.36 -15.74
N LYS A 71 2.89 4.06 -15.80
CA LYS A 71 4.07 3.74 -14.99
C LYS A 71 3.79 3.86 -13.49
N TYR A 72 3.03 4.90 -13.10
CA TYR A 72 2.62 5.15 -11.73
C TYR A 72 1.72 4.03 -11.18
N MET A 73 0.73 3.60 -11.98
CA MET A 73 -0.13 2.47 -11.64
C MET A 73 0.68 1.19 -11.46
N LEU A 74 1.61 0.90 -12.38
CA LEU A 74 2.43 -0.33 -12.35
C LEU A 74 3.32 -0.37 -11.11
N LEU A 75 3.96 0.74 -10.76
CA LEU A 75 4.75 0.86 -9.53
C LEU A 75 3.89 0.67 -8.27
N SER A 76 2.71 1.30 -8.22
CA SER A 76 1.81 1.14 -7.08
C SER A 76 1.29 -0.30 -6.93
N LEU A 77 1.11 -1.02 -8.03
CA LEU A 77 0.71 -2.43 -8.03
C LEU A 77 1.84 -3.30 -7.46
N VAL A 78 3.09 -3.04 -7.83
CA VAL A 78 4.26 -3.71 -7.23
C VAL A 78 4.28 -3.49 -5.72
N ILE A 79 4.14 -2.25 -5.26
CA ILE A 79 4.12 -1.90 -3.82
C ILE A 79 2.99 -2.63 -3.09
N SER A 80 1.79 -2.67 -3.68
CA SER A 80 0.63 -3.39 -3.16
C SER A 80 0.88 -4.87 -2.92
N LEU A 81 1.64 -5.55 -3.79
CA LEU A 81 1.93 -6.98 -3.63
C LEU A 81 2.87 -7.25 -2.44
N PHE A 82 3.72 -6.29 -2.08
CA PHE A 82 4.69 -6.42 -0.99
C PHE A 82 4.14 -6.01 0.37
N LEU A 83 3.25 -5.01 0.43
CA LEU A 83 2.68 -4.47 1.67
C LEU A 83 2.07 -5.52 2.61
N PRO A 84 1.17 -6.41 2.16
CA PRO A 84 0.61 -7.46 3.01
C PRO A 84 1.65 -8.48 3.47
N LYS A 85 2.65 -8.79 2.64
CA LYS A 85 3.75 -9.70 3.00
C LYS A 85 4.61 -9.10 4.11
N PHE A 86 4.92 -7.81 3.99
CA PHE A 86 5.68 -7.07 5.00
C PHE A 86 4.91 -7.01 6.33
N TYR A 87 3.62 -6.69 6.28
CA TYR A 87 2.73 -6.73 7.45
C TYR A 87 2.74 -8.10 8.15
N ASN A 88 2.67 -9.19 7.38
CA ASN A 88 2.74 -10.56 7.93
C ASN A 88 4.09 -10.86 8.60
N LYS A 89 5.20 -10.40 8.01
CA LYS A 89 6.53 -10.58 8.61
C LYS A 89 6.68 -9.84 9.93
N ILE A 90 6.21 -8.59 10.00
CA ILE A 90 6.22 -7.80 11.24
C ILE A 90 5.36 -8.46 12.31
N THR A 91 4.11 -8.81 11.98
CA THR A 91 3.18 -9.39 12.96
C THR A 91 3.65 -10.75 13.48
N LYS A 92 4.28 -11.59 12.64
CA LYS A 92 4.91 -12.83 13.10
C LYS A 92 6.04 -12.56 14.09
N ASN A 93 6.94 -11.63 13.79
CA ASN A 93 8.06 -11.32 14.67
C ASN A 93 7.59 -10.79 16.03
N ILE A 94 6.59 -9.90 16.06
CA ILE A 94 6.01 -9.38 17.31
C ILE A 94 5.33 -10.49 18.12
N LYS A 95 4.62 -11.41 17.47
CA LYS A 95 4.01 -12.55 18.17
C LYS A 95 5.06 -13.43 18.83
N VAL A 96 6.19 -13.67 18.16
CA VAL A 96 7.32 -14.47 18.70
C VAL A 96 7.93 -13.77 19.91
N SER A 97 8.19 -12.46 19.86
CA SER A 97 8.76 -11.74 21.02
C SER A 97 7.82 -11.77 22.23
N LEU A 98 6.52 -11.55 22.03
CA LEU A 98 5.53 -11.61 23.12
C LEU A 98 5.37 -13.02 23.72
N THR A 99 5.55 -14.09 22.92
CA THR A 99 5.50 -15.45 23.45
C THR A 99 6.73 -15.80 24.29
N LEU A 100 7.91 -15.25 23.95
CA LEU A 100 9.12 -15.43 24.74
C LEU A 100 9.01 -14.72 26.11
N GLU A 101 8.52 -13.48 26.14
CA GLU A 101 8.32 -12.75 27.40
C GLU A 101 7.33 -13.45 28.35
N ARG A 102 6.26 -14.07 27.82
CA ARG A 102 5.29 -14.83 28.64
C ARG A 102 5.84 -16.13 29.20
N ARG A 103 6.88 -16.72 28.60
CA ARG A 103 7.52 -17.95 29.11
C ARG A 103 8.59 -17.65 30.16
N GLN A 104 9.03 -16.40 30.26
CA GLN A 104 10.03 -15.95 31.23
C GLN A 104 9.40 -15.40 32.54
N LYS A 105 8.09 -15.19 32.57
CA LYS A 105 7.30 -14.91 33.77
C LYS A 105 6.68 -16.19 34.31
#